data_AF-A0A177C7M2-F1
#
_entry.id   AF-A0A177C7M2-F1
#
_cell.length_a   1.000
_cell.length_b   1.000
_cell.length_c   1.000
_cell.angle_alpha   90.00
_cell.angle_beta   90.00
_cell.angle_gamma   90.00
#
_symmetry.space_group_name_H-M   'P 1'
#
loop_
_entity.id
_entity.type
_entity.pdbx_description
1 polymer ?
#
loop_
_entity_poly.entity_id
_entity_poly.type
_entity_poly.pdbx_seq_one_letter_code
_entity_poly.pdbx_strand_id
1 'polypeptide(L)'
;MRRNASIQHQSALYQFAFRTFVCAHFEHRYPPSSLIAGLLYGLLGHDSFAGHLSLDLFDWIESYVLFLAQQDQKKASLNGLLAKLMSDLANKSLPNHGVLELMIPHIDEYKSFHSVSNLLERLPKSGTKLSNIRFLDGYVDQVLEEVSKQHDSSRLGYNAHAFQRFLDAHRALHATTVEPKTRIAELQSRRFFNHILARANDAHIVPLAYRNLTPDIPREVQADLIHQFAHQYALDRTRSCQQNWRAIRYLYLYLKIHELPIQPLFTRTVVSVCITRPLSENKFVAQKKAIWVCRLVAQVEGVEAARRVEQYFWAWRGDLILQAKRDLIELGEYGWAHVSTMERLKLLSGIRG
;
A
#
# COMPACT_ATOMS: atom_id res chain seq x y z
N MET A 1 -11.64 -52.81 5.14
CA MET A 1 -10.33 -52.35 4.60
C MET A 1 -10.30 -52.16 3.08
N ARG A 2 -10.82 -53.07 2.23
CA ARG A 2 -10.77 -52.92 0.76
C ARG A 2 -11.54 -51.72 0.16
N ARG A 3 -12.67 -51.29 0.75
CA ARG A 3 -13.42 -50.11 0.26
C ARG A 3 -12.67 -48.78 0.41
N ASN A 4 -11.88 -48.62 1.48
CA ASN A 4 -11.14 -47.38 1.72
C ASN A 4 -9.99 -47.19 0.71
N ALA A 5 -9.32 -48.27 0.30
CA ALA A 5 -8.26 -48.22 -0.71
C ALA A 5 -8.78 -47.81 -2.09
N SER A 6 -10.00 -48.26 -2.46
CA SER A 6 -10.64 -47.88 -3.73
C SER A 6 -10.99 -46.39 -3.79
N ILE A 7 -11.46 -45.82 -2.68
CA ILE A 7 -11.85 -44.40 -2.62
C ILE A 7 -10.61 -43.49 -2.67
N GLN A 8 -9.53 -43.85 -1.97
CA GLN A 8 -8.27 -43.09 -2.02
C GLN A 8 -7.64 -43.08 -3.42
N HIS A 9 -7.68 -44.20 -4.13
CA HIS A 9 -7.15 -44.27 -5.50
C HIS A 9 -7.97 -43.42 -6.49
N GLN A 10 -9.30 -43.42 -6.36
CA GLN A 10 -10.18 -42.59 -7.17
C GLN A 10 -9.99 -41.09 -6.89
N SER A 11 -9.87 -40.69 -5.62
CA SER A 11 -9.59 -39.30 -5.22
C SER A 11 -8.30 -38.77 -5.87
N ALA A 12 -7.21 -39.54 -5.84
CA ALA A 12 -5.94 -39.15 -6.47
C ALA A 12 -6.07 -38.94 -7.99
N LEU A 13 -6.83 -39.81 -8.67
CA LEU A 13 -7.09 -39.69 -10.11
C LEU A 13 -7.89 -38.42 -10.44
N TYR A 14 -8.93 -38.12 -9.66
CA TYR A 14 -9.74 -36.90 -9.87
C TYR A 14 -8.92 -35.63 -9.65
N GLN A 15 -8.06 -35.60 -8.62
CA GLN A 15 -7.19 -34.45 -8.38
C GLN A 15 -6.15 -34.26 -9.49
N PHE A 16 -5.56 -35.35 -10.00
CA PHE A 16 -4.61 -35.28 -11.11
C PHE A 16 -5.28 -34.81 -12.40
N ALA A 17 -6.45 -35.36 -12.74
CA ALA A 17 -7.22 -34.96 -13.90
C ALA A 17 -7.63 -33.48 -13.82
N PHE A 18 -8.07 -33.04 -12.64
CA PHE A 18 -8.40 -31.63 -12.40
C PHE A 18 -7.20 -30.72 -12.63
N ARG A 19 -6.04 -30.99 -12.02
CA ARG A 19 -4.83 -30.18 -12.19
C ARG A 19 -4.44 -30.04 -13.67
N THR A 20 -4.40 -31.17 -14.39
CA THR A 20 -4.06 -31.20 -15.82
C THR A 20 -5.04 -30.35 -16.63
N PHE A 21 -6.33 -30.47 -16.33
CA PHE A 21 -7.37 -29.71 -16.99
C PHE A 21 -7.33 -28.21 -16.67
N VAL A 22 -7.01 -27.82 -15.43
CA VAL A 22 -6.88 -26.39 -15.06
C VAL A 22 -5.71 -25.74 -15.79
N CYS A 23 -4.55 -26.39 -15.86
CA CYS A 23 -3.41 -25.89 -16.63
C CYS A 23 -3.81 -25.66 -18.10
N ALA A 24 -4.44 -26.67 -18.72
CA ALA A 24 -4.95 -26.56 -20.08
C ALA A 24 -5.99 -25.44 -20.25
N HIS A 25 -6.86 -25.22 -19.25
CA HIS A 25 -7.85 -24.14 -19.26
C HIS A 25 -7.20 -22.77 -19.43
N PHE A 26 -6.21 -22.47 -18.59
CA PHE A 26 -5.55 -21.17 -18.58
C PHE A 26 -4.63 -20.97 -19.78
N GLU A 27 -4.05 -22.04 -20.34
CA GLU A 27 -3.23 -21.98 -21.56
C GLU A 27 -4.05 -21.82 -22.83
N HIS A 28 -5.15 -22.58 -22.98
CA HIS A 28 -5.91 -22.67 -24.23
C HIS A 28 -7.19 -21.82 -24.26
N ARG A 29 -7.44 -20.99 -23.22
CA ARG A 29 -8.60 -20.08 -23.12
C ARG A 29 -9.94 -20.79 -23.28
N TYR A 30 -10.09 -21.94 -22.64
CA TYR A 30 -11.39 -22.62 -22.57
C TYR A 30 -12.46 -21.70 -21.90
N PRO A 31 -13.75 -21.92 -22.14
CA PRO A 31 -14.80 -21.10 -21.51
C PRO A 31 -14.82 -21.31 -19.99
N PRO A 32 -15.11 -20.27 -19.19
CA PRO A 32 -15.14 -20.36 -17.72
C PRO A 32 -16.04 -21.47 -17.16
N SER A 33 -17.12 -21.82 -17.85
CA SER A 33 -18.00 -22.95 -17.52
C SER A 33 -17.24 -24.27 -17.42
N SER A 34 -16.33 -24.54 -18.36
CA SER A 34 -15.58 -25.77 -18.44
C SER A 34 -14.64 -25.88 -17.23
N LEU A 35 -14.00 -24.79 -16.84
CA LEU A 35 -13.19 -24.73 -15.62
C LEU A 35 -13.99 -25.12 -14.38
N ILE A 36 -15.20 -24.55 -14.24
CA ILE A 36 -16.05 -24.79 -13.09
C ILE A 36 -16.61 -26.22 -13.10
N ALA A 37 -16.95 -26.75 -14.27
CA ALA A 37 -17.34 -28.16 -14.40
C ALA A 37 -16.19 -29.08 -13.97
N GLY A 38 -14.97 -28.84 -14.47
CA GLY A 38 -13.78 -29.57 -14.04
C GLY A 38 -13.54 -29.47 -12.52
N LEU A 39 -13.73 -28.28 -11.95
CA LEU A 39 -13.63 -28.04 -10.51
C LEU A 39 -14.65 -28.86 -9.72
N LEU A 40 -15.91 -28.89 -10.14
CA LEU A 40 -16.95 -29.68 -9.47
C LEU A 40 -16.59 -31.17 -9.41
N TYR A 41 -16.06 -31.72 -10.49
CA TYR A 41 -15.57 -33.11 -10.49
C TYR A 41 -14.30 -33.28 -9.66
N GLY A 42 -13.41 -32.29 -9.64
CA GLY A 42 -12.22 -32.28 -8.77
C GLY A 42 -12.58 -32.27 -7.28
N LEU A 43 -13.66 -31.57 -6.90
CA LEU A 43 -14.14 -31.50 -5.51
C LEU A 43 -14.59 -32.84 -4.97
N LEU A 44 -15.09 -33.75 -5.81
CA LEU A 44 -15.48 -35.10 -5.39
C LEU A 44 -14.29 -35.90 -4.81
N GLY A 45 -13.06 -35.57 -5.25
CA GLY A 45 -11.83 -36.14 -4.71
C GLY A 45 -11.18 -35.29 -3.61
N HIS A 46 -11.77 -34.17 -3.21
CA HIS A 46 -11.20 -33.26 -2.21
C HIS A 46 -11.62 -33.65 -0.78
N ASP A 47 -10.70 -33.53 0.17
CA ASP A 47 -10.93 -33.96 1.57
C ASP A 47 -12.11 -33.24 2.22
N SER A 48 -12.38 -31.99 1.81
CA SER A 48 -13.54 -31.23 2.29
C SER A 48 -14.87 -31.91 1.99
N PHE A 49 -14.96 -32.75 0.95
CA PHE A 49 -16.18 -33.44 0.53
C PHE A 49 -16.27 -34.91 0.96
N ALA A 50 -15.24 -35.45 1.63
CA ALA A 50 -15.18 -36.88 1.97
C ALA A 50 -16.42 -37.37 2.77
N GLY A 51 -17.02 -36.51 3.59
CA GLY A 51 -18.24 -36.80 4.36
C GLY A 51 -19.58 -36.49 3.66
N HIS A 52 -19.55 -35.96 2.44
CA HIS A 52 -20.73 -35.44 1.73
C HIS A 52 -21.02 -36.15 0.40
N LEU A 53 -20.31 -37.24 0.10
CA LEU A 53 -20.52 -38.03 -1.12
C LEU A 53 -21.86 -38.79 -1.05
N SER A 54 -22.86 -38.31 -1.79
CA SER A 54 -24.19 -38.93 -1.93
C SER A 54 -24.66 -38.90 -3.38
N LEU A 55 -25.63 -39.73 -3.75
CA LEU A 55 -26.26 -39.70 -5.08
C LEU A 55 -26.84 -38.31 -5.40
N ASP A 56 -27.49 -37.68 -4.42
CA ASP A 56 -28.03 -36.32 -4.56
C ASP A 56 -26.97 -35.26 -4.91
N LEU A 57 -25.72 -35.45 -4.47
CA LEU A 57 -24.61 -34.57 -4.83
C LEU A 57 -24.25 -34.72 -6.32
N PHE A 58 -24.22 -35.96 -6.83
CA PHE A 58 -23.94 -36.22 -8.25
C PHE A 58 -25.03 -35.62 -9.14
N ASP A 59 -26.29 -35.88 -8.82
CA ASP A 59 -27.44 -35.32 -9.56
C ASP A 59 -27.42 -33.78 -9.56
N TRP A 60 -27.01 -33.19 -8.44
CA TRP A 60 -26.84 -31.74 -8.34
C TRP A 60 -25.68 -31.23 -9.19
N ILE A 61 -24.52 -31.90 -9.19
CA ILE A 61 -23.37 -31.53 -10.04
C ILE A 61 -23.77 -31.59 -11.51
N GLU A 62 -24.42 -32.66 -11.95
CA GLU A 62 -24.88 -32.80 -13.35
C GLU A 62 -25.85 -31.66 -13.73
N SER A 63 -26.82 -31.38 -12.87
CA SER A 63 -27.75 -30.26 -13.05
C SER A 63 -27.03 -28.91 -13.11
N TYR A 64 -25.99 -28.72 -12.28
CA TYR A 64 -25.19 -27.51 -12.24
C TYR A 64 -24.33 -27.33 -13.50
N VAL A 65 -23.75 -28.41 -14.03
CA VAL A 65 -22.99 -28.39 -15.28
C VAL A 65 -23.89 -28.02 -16.47
N LEU A 66 -25.12 -28.52 -16.51
CA LEU A 66 -26.11 -28.11 -17.51
C LEU A 66 -26.45 -26.61 -17.38
N PHE A 67 -26.60 -26.11 -16.16
CA PHE A 67 -26.77 -24.67 -15.91
C PHE A 67 -25.58 -23.85 -16.40
N LEU A 68 -24.33 -24.31 -16.19
CA LEU A 68 -23.13 -23.61 -16.65
C LEU A 68 -23.07 -23.48 -18.17
N ALA A 69 -23.48 -24.51 -18.91
CA ALA A 69 -23.54 -24.47 -20.37
C ALA A 69 -24.47 -23.35 -20.89
N GLN A 70 -25.55 -23.05 -20.15
CA GLN A 70 -26.46 -21.94 -20.47
C GLN A 70 -25.83 -20.56 -20.16
N GLN A 71 -24.92 -20.47 -19.18
CA GLN A 71 -24.27 -19.22 -18.80
C GLN A 71 -23.18 -18.78 -19.77
N ASP A 72 -22.58 -19.70 -20.53
CA ASP A 72 -21.59 -19.35 -21.55
C ASP A 72 -22.16 -18.40 -22.60
N GLN A 73 -23.43 -18.58 -22.97
CA GLN A 73 -24.13 -17.68 -23.89
C GLN A 73 -24.24 -16.25 -23.35
N LYS A 74 -24.26 -16.09 -22.02
CA LYS A 74 -24.37 -14.79 -21.34
C LYS A 74 -23.03 -14.13 -21.06
N LYS A 75 -21.91 -14.75 -21.46
CA LYS A 75 -20.54 -14.25 -21.24
C LYS A 75 -20.25 -13.92 -19.76
N ALA A 76 -20.75 -14.75 -18.85
CA ALA A 76 -20.52 -14.54 -17.43
C ALA A 76 -19.02 -14.61 -17.08
N SER A 77 -18.54 -13.65 -16.26
CA SER A 77 -17.15 -13.66 -15.79
C SER A 77 -16.87 -14.87 -14.89
N LEU A 78 -15.66 -15.44 -14.96
CA LEU A 78 -15.24 -16.55 -14.08
C LEU A 78 -15.49 -16.25 -12.60
N ASN A 79 -15.08 -15.08 -12.11
CA ASN A 79 -15.28 -14.69 -10.71
C ASN A 79 -16.76 -14.57 -10.34
N GLY A 80 -17.64 -14.27 -11.31
CA GLY A 80 -19.09 -14.23 -11.08
C GLY A 80 -19.67 -15.63 -10.95
N LEU A 81 -19.26 -16.55 -11.83
CA LEU A 81 -19.69 -17.95 -11.77
C LEU A 81 -19.15 -18.66 -10.53
N LEU A 82 -17.89 -18.43 -10.14
CA LEU A 82 -17.33 -18.95 -8.89
C LEU A 82 -18.07 -18.43 -7.66
N ALA A 83 -18.35 -17.12 -7.59
CA ALA A 83 -19.12 -16.56 -6.47
C ALA A 83 -20.53 -17.16 -6.39
N LYS A 84 -21.17 -17.41 -7.54
CA LYS A 84 -22.47 -18.07 -7.62
C LYS A 84 -22.39 -19.53 -7.14
N LEU A 85 -21.41 -20.31 -7.62
CA LEU A 85 -21.17 -21.67 -7.16
C LEU A 85 -20.99 -21.73 -5.64
N MET A 86 -20.17 -20.84 -5.10
CA MET A 86 -19.91 -20.76 -3.66
C MET A 86 -21.17 -20.46 -2.84
N SER A 87 -22.05 -19.59 -3.36
CA SER A 87 -23.35 -19.30 -2.76
C SER A 87 -24.28 -20.51 -2.81
N ASP A 88 -24.34 -21.22 -3.95
CA ASP A 88 -25.20 -22.39 -4.13
C ASP A 88 -24.76 -23.57 -3.24
N LEU A 89 -23.45 -23.78 -3.09
CA LEU A 89 -22.89 -24.76 -2.15
C LEU A 89 -23.26 -24.39 -0.70
N ALA A 90 -23.10 -23.11 -0.31
CA ALA A 90 -23.47 -22.65 1.02
C ALA A 90 -24.96 -22.85 1.32
N ASN A 91 -25.84 -22.53 0.37
CA ASN A 91 -27.29 -22.72 0.50
C ASN A 91 -27.68 -24.20 0.66
N LYS A 92 -26.90 -25.11 0.07
CA LYS A 92 -27.06 -26.56 0.22
C LYS A 92 -26.36 -27.14 1.45
N SER A 93 -25.80 -26.29 2.31
CA SER A 93 -24.98 -26.72 3.46
C SER A 93 -23.80 -27.61 3.06
N LEU A 94 -23.30 -27.46 1.84
CA LEU A 94 -22.13 -28.16 1.34
C LEU A 94 -20.84 -27.37 1.62
N PRO A 95 -19.72 -28.05 1.85
CA PRO A 95 -18.42 -27.41 2.02
C PRO A 95 -18.04 -26.60 0.78
N ASN A 96 -17.92 -25.28 0.94
CA ASN A 96 -17.55 -24.38 -0.14
C ASN A 96 -16.07 -23.98 -0.12
N HIS A 97 -15.35 -24.15 1.00
CA HIS A 97 -13.95 -23.73 1.09
C HIS A 97 -13.02 -24.50 0.14
N GLY A 98 -13.28 -25.78 -0.11
CA GLY A 98 -12.46 -26.60 -1.02
C GLY A 98 -12.42 -26.08 -2.45
N VAL A 99 -13.47 -25.38 -2.91
CA VAL A 99 -13.49 -24.69 -4.21
C VAL A 99 -12.37 -23.66 -4.27
N LEU A 100 -12.25 -22.83 -3.22
CA LEU A 100 -11.25 -21.77 -3.17
C LEU A 100 -9.85 -22.33 -2.96
N GLU A 101 -9.70 -23.36 -2.14
CA GLU A 101 -8.42 -24.03 -1.92
C GLU A 101 -7.82 -24.58 -3.22
N LEU A 102 -8.67 -25.17 -4.08
CA LEU A 102 -8.27 -25.63 -5.40
C LEU A 102 -8.05 -24.48 -6.40
N MET A 103 -8.90 -23.46 -6.37
CA MET A 103 -8.89 -22.42 -7.42
C MET A 103 -7.90 -21.28 -7.19
N ILE A 104 -7.66 -20.87 -5.94
CA ILE A 104 -6.82 -19.70 -5.64
C ILE A 104 -5.40 -19.84 -6.20
N PRO A 105 -4.67 -20.95 -5.97
CA PRO A 105 -3.31 -21.10 -6.51
C PRO A 105 -3.25 -20.91 -8.02
N HIS A 106 -4.21 -21.50 -8.74
CA HIS A 106 -4.28 -21.41 -10.20
C HIS A 106 -4.72 -20.02 -10.70
N ILE A 107 -5.66 -19.35 -10.02
CA ILE A 107 -6.03 -17.97 -10.40
C ILE A 107 -4.86 -17.01 -10.19
N ASP A 108 -4.09 -17.21 -9.12
CA ASP A 108 -2.92 -16.40 -8.82
C ASP A 108 -1.81 -16.61 -9.85
N GLU A 109 -1.47 -17.87 -10.12
CA GLU A 109 -0.44 -18.28 -11.09
C GLU A 109 -0.73 -17.79 -12.51
N TYR A 110 -1.95 -17.98 -13.01
CA TYR A 110 -2.27 -17.76 -14.42
C TYR A 110 -2.94 -16.41 -14.73
N LYS A 111 -3.47 -15.70 -13.73
CA LYS A 111 -4.07 -14.36 -13.95
C LYS A 111 -3.35 -13.30 -13.18
N SER A 112 -3.56 -13.27 -11.86
CA SER A 112 -2.95 -12.31 -10.94
C SER A 112 -3.62 -12.43 -9.58
N PHE A 113 -2.86 -12.09 -8.54
CA PHE A 113 -3.37 -11.81 -7.20
C PHE A 113 -4.57 -10.85 -7.17
N HIS A 114 -4.64 -9.88 -8.09
CA HIS A 114 -5.80 -8.99 -8.21
C HIS A 114 -7.10 -9.76 -8.49
N SER A 115 -7.04 -10.80 -9.32
CA SER A 115 -8.19 -11.67 -9.63
C SER A 115 -8.65 -12.45 -8.41
N VAL A 116 -7.72 -12.91 -7.56
CA VAL A 116 -8.01 -13.54 -6.27
C VAL A 116 -8.71 -12.54 -5.33
N SER A 117 -8.16 -11.33 -5.19
CA SER A 117 -8.77 -10.28 -4.34
C SER A 117 -10.20 -9.93 -4.80
N ASN A 118 -10.42 -9.83 -6.11
CA ASN A 118 -11.72 -9.56 -6.70
C ASN A 118 -12.73 -10.69 -6.46
N LEU A 119 -12.28 -11.94 -6.47
CA LEU A 119 -13.12 -13.09 -6.17
C LEU A 119 -13.54 -13.06 -4.70
N LEU A 120 -12.58 -12.90 -3.78
CA LEU A 120 -12.85 -12.89 -2.35
C LEU A 120 -13.75 -11.72 -1.93
N GLU A 121 -13.60 -10.53 -2.51
CA GLU A 121 -14.47 -9.39 -2.20
C GLU A 121 -15.93 -9.62 -2.60
N ARG A 122 -16.20 -10.47 -3.59
CA ARG A 122 -17.56 -10.78 -4.03
C ARG A 122 -18.30 -11.71 -3.07
N LEU A 123 -17.59 -12.57 -2.34
CA LEU A 123 -18.20 -13.58 -1.47
C LEU A 123 -18.98 -12.96 -0.29
N PRO A 124 -18.44 -11.98 0.46
CA PRO A 124 -19.23 -11.27 1.47
C PRO A 124 -20.42 -10.51 0.88
N LYS A 125 -20.25 -9.92 -0.31
CA LYS A 125 -21.32 -9.16 -0.99
C LYS A 125 -22.49 -10.06 -1.41
N SER A 126 -22.23 -11.33 -1.72
CA SER A 126 -23.27 -12.32 -2.00
C SER A 126 -23.84 -12.97 -0.73
N GLY A 127 -23.41 -12.55 0.47
CA GLY A 127 -23.82 -13.17 1.74
C GLY A 127 -23.25 -14.56 1.97
N THR A 128 -22.26 -14.98 1.17
CA THR A 128 -21.69 -16.32 1.24
C THR A 128 -20.71 -16.41 2.40
N LYS A 129 -21.00 -17.27 3.37
CA LYS A 129 -20.07 -17.62 4.45
C LYS A 129 -19.20 -18.81 4.04
N LEU A 130 -17.92 -18.79 4.37
CA LEU A 130 -17.04 -19.93 4.16
C LEU A 130 -17.17 -20.95 5.28
N SER A 131 -17.15 -22.22 4.88
CA SER A 131 -17.21 -23.38 5.79
C SER A 131 -15.92 -23.58 6.59
N ASN A 132 -14.77 -23.19 6.03
CA ASN A 132 -13.47 -23.16 6.71
C ASN A 132 -12.62 -22.04 6.08
N ILE A 133 -11.83 -21.34 6.89
CA ILE A 133 -11.02 -20.18 6.48
C ILE A 133 -9.51 -20.44 6.67
N ARG A 134 -9.10 -21.51 7.36
CA ARG A 134 -7.69 -21.78 7.69
C ARG A 134 -6.75 -21.79 6.48
N PHE A 135 -7.24 -22.27 5.32
CA PHE A 135 -6.45 -22.25 4.08
C PHE A 135 -6.18 -20.82 3.57
N LEU A 136 -7.10 -19.88 3.79
CA LEU A 136 -6.90 -18.47 3.47
C LEU A 136 -5.86 -17.83 4.40
N ASP A 137 -5.83 -18.20 5.68
CA ASP A 137 -4.79 -17.73 6.61
C ASP A 137 -3.40 -18.18 6.12
N GLY A 138 -3.25 -19.46 5.76
CA GLY A 138 -2.00 -19.98 5.19
C GLY A 138 -1.62 -19.31 3.86
N TYR A 139 -2.61 -19.03 3.00
CA TYR A 139 -2.38 -18.30 1.75
C TYR A 139 -1.99 -16.83 1.99
N VAL A 140 -2.59 -16.16 2.99
CA VAL A 140 -2.18 -14.80 3.41
C VAL A 140 -0.72 -14.80 3.83
N ASP A 141 -0.31 -15.76 4.66
CA ASP A 141 1.06 -15.86 5.13
C ASP A 141 2.05 -16.08 3.99
N GLN A 142 1.71 -16.94 3.03
CA GLN A 142 2.51 -17.16 1.82
C GLN A 142 2.65 -15.86 1.02
N VAL A 143 1.54 -15.18 0.72
CA VAL A 143 1.56 -13.93 -0.05
C VAL A 143 2.35 -12.85 0.70
N LEU A 144 2.19 -12.73 2.01
CA LEU A 144 2.97 -11.81 2.85
C LEU A 144 4.47 -12.10 2.77
N GLU A 145 4.86 -13.36 2.78
CA GLU A 145 6.25 -13.78 2.65
C GLU A 145 6.81 -13.42 1.25
N GLU A 146 6.08 -13.70 0.18
CA GLU A 146 6.49 -13.32 -1.19
C GLU A 146 6.62 -11.80 -1.34
N VAL A 147 5.65 -11.07 -0.82
CA VAL A 147 5.61 -9.61 -0.75
C VAL A 147 6.81 -9.10 0.06
N SER A 148 7.21 -9.76 1.15
CA SER A 148 8.41 -9.38 1.91
C SER A 148 9.72 -9.58 1.15
N LYS A 149 9.78 -10.59 0.26
CA LYS A 149 10.95 -10.92 -0.58
C LYS A 149 11.05 -10.04 -1.84
N GLN A 150 9.95 -9.43 -2.30
CA GLN A 150 9.97 -8.54 -3.45
C GLN A 150 10.67 -7.21 -3.12
N HIS A 151 11.76 -6.92 -3.84
CA HIS A 151 12.49 -5.66 -3.77
C HIS A 151 11.97 -4.59 -4.75
N ASP A 152 11.10 -4.98 -5.69
CA ASP A 152 10.78 -4.19 -6.87
C ASP A 152 9.61 -3.21 -6.66
N SER A 153 9.93 -1.91 -6.48
CA SER A 153 8.99 -0.86 -6.02
C SER A 153 7.71 -0.68 -6.86
N SER A 154 7.74 -1.01 -8.15
CA SER A 154 6.62 -0.82 -9.08
C SER A 154 5.51 -1.87 -8.93
N ARG A 155 5.88 -3.15 -8.84
CA ARG A 155 4.93 -4.26 -8.59
C ARG A 155 4.30 -4.15 -7.20
N LEU A 156 5.04 -3.59 -6.25
CA LEU A 156 4.66 -3.45 -4.86
C LEU A 156 3.49 -2.49 -4.62
N GLY A 157 3.42 -1.36 -5.31
CA GLY A 157 2.31 -0.39 -5.17
C GLY A 157 0.98 -0.94 -5.69
N TYR A 158 1.01 -1.60 -6.85
CA TYR A 158 -0.15 -2.29 -7.42
C TYR A 158 -0.64 -3.42 -6.50
N ASN A 159 0.31 -4.17 -5.93
CA ASN A 159 0.01 -5.25 -5.00
C ASN A 159 -0.53 -4.73 -3.67
N ALA A 160 -0.08 -3.58 -3.16
CA ALA A 160 -0.53 -3.06 -1.86
C ALA A 160 -2.04 -2.80 -1.80
N HIS A 161 -2.63 -2.20 -2.86
CA HIS A 161 -4.08 -1.96 -2.91
C HIS A 161 -4.87 -3.27 -3.08
N ALA A 162 -4.43 -4.16 -3.97
CA ALA A 162 -5.05 -5.48 -4.12
C ALA A 162 -4.98 -6.28 -2.81
N PHE A 163 -3.87 -6.15 -2.08
CA PHE A 163 -3.64 -6.82 -0.81
C PHE A 163 -4.51 -6.25 0.31
N GLN A 164 -4.65 -4.91 0.37
CA GLN A 164 -5.61 -4.28 1.26
C GLN A 164 -7.04 -4.80 1.02
N ARG A 165 -7.47 -4.85 -0.25
CA ARG A 165 -8.79 -5.40 -0.62
C ARG A 165 -8.93 -6.87 -0.25
N PHE A 166 -7.90 -7.67 -0.48
CA PHE A 166 -7.86 -9.07 -0.07
C PHE A 166 -8.12 -9.18 1.43
N LEU A 167 -7.48 -8.37 2.26
CA LEU A 167 -7.64 -8.46 3.72
C LEU A 167 -8.97 -7.94 4.20
N ASP A 168 -9.50 -6.92 3.56
CA ASP A 168 -10.83 -6.42 3.87
C ASP A 168 -11.88 -7.48 3.52
N ALA A 169 -11.70 -8.20 2.40
CA ALA A 169 -12.50 -9.37 2.07
C ALA A 169 -12.29 -10.51 3.07
N HIS A 170 -11.05 -10.82 3.46
CA HIS A 170 -10.72 -11.83 4.46
C HIS A 170 -11.40 -11.54 5.81
N ARG A 171 -11.38 -10.27 6.27
CA ARG A 171 -12.10 -9.83 7.49
C ARG A 171 -13.62 -9.87 7.31
N ALA A 172 -14.15 -9.54 6.14
CA ALA A 172 -15.57 -9.65 5.91
C ALA A 172 -16.04 -11.12 5.92
N LEU A 173 -15.15 -12.04 5.55
CA LEU A 173 -15.36 -13.49 5.66
C LEU A 173 -15.11 -14.01 7.10
N HIS A 174 -14.31 -13.29 7.91
CA HIS A 174 -13.87 -13.70 9.24
C HIS A 174 -14.26 -12.68 10.33
N ALA A 175 -15.20 -13.03 11.21
CA ALA A 175 -15.69 -12.10 12.24
C ALA A 175 -14.63 -11.67 13.30
N THR A 176 -13.52 -12.41 13.49
CA THR A 176 -12.65 -12.21 14.67
C THR A 176 -11.20 -12.67 14.48
N THR A 177 -10.34 -11.89 13.80
CA THR A 177 -8.87 -12.00 13.97
C THR A 177 -8.17 -10.67 13.72
N VAL A 178 -7.37 -10.24 14.70
CA VAL A 178 -6.73 -8.92 14.80
C VAL A 178 -5.31 -8.90 14.18
N GLU A 179 -4.70 -10.06 13.94
CA GLU A 179 -3.26 -10.17 13.60
C GLU A 179 -2.79 -9.74 12.19
N PRO A 180 -3.55 -9.85 11.09
CA PRO A 180 -2.99 -9.55 9.77
C PRO A 180 -2.59 -8.07 9.62
N LYS A 181 -3.25 -7.15 10.34
CA LYS A 181 -3.02 -5.70 10.23
C LYS A 181 -1.63 -5.28 10.69
N THR A 182 -1.12 -5.87 11.77
CA THR A 182 0.17 -5.47 12.37
C THR A 182 1.32 -5.84 11.44
N ARG A 183 1.36 -7.09 10.95
CA ARG A 183 2.39 -7.58 10.03
C ARG A 183 2.47 -6.76 8.73
N ILE A 184 1.34 -6.23 8.27
CA ILE A 184 1.29 -5.40 7.06
C ILE A 184 1.77 -4.00 7.32
N ALA A 185 1.32 -3.40 8.43
CA ALA A 185 1.80 -2.09 8.83
C ALA A 185 3.33 -2.13 9.01
N GLU A 186 3.87 -3.23 9.54
CA GLU A 186 5.30 -3.51 9.62
C GLU A 186 5.97 -3.60 8.24
N LEU A 187 5.43 -4.40 7.31
CA LEU A 187 5.98 -4.50 5.95
C LEU A 187 5.93 -3.16 5.20
N GLN A 188 4.83 -2.41 5.34
CA GLN A 188 4.69 -1.07 4.77
C GLN A 188 5.70 -0.10 5.37
N SER A 189 5.87 -0.12 6.70
CA SER A 189 6.87 0.68 7.42
C SER A 189 8.29 0.35 6.95
N ARG A 190 8.63 -0.94 6.87
CA ARG A 190 9.92 -1.45 6.39
C ARG A 190 10.21 -0.97 4.96
N ARG A 191 9.21 -0.99 4.09
CA ARG A 191 9.33 -0.52 2.70
C ARG A 191 9.50 0.98 2.59
N PHE A 192 8.69 1.74 3.31
CA PHE A 192 8.81 3.19 3.32
C PHE A 192 10.22 3.59 3.81
N PHE A 193 10.73 2.90 4.83
CA PHE A 193 12.08 3.12 5.32
C PHE A 193 13.15 2.71 4.30
N ASN A 194 13.02 1.55 3.65
CA ASN A 194 13.90 1.14 2.55
C ASN A 194 13.95 2.18 1.43
N HIS A 195 12.81 2.76 1.07
CA HIS A 195 12.77 3.82 0.05
C HIS A 195 13.50 5.09 0.53
N ILE A 196 13.36 5.46 1.80
CA ILE A 196 14.13 6.56 2.40
C ILE A 196 15.63 6.26 2.32
N LEU A 197 16.06 5.07 2.72
CA LEU A 197 17.46 4.64 2.69
C LEU A 197 18.02 4.65 1.27
N ALA A 198 17.30 4.10 0.29
CA ALA A 198 17.72 4.10 -1.11
C ALA A 198 17.96 5.54 -1.61
N ARG A 199 17.01 6.45 -1.40
CA ARG A 199 17.16 7.84 -1.82
C ARG A 199 18.28 8.58 -1.08
N ALA A 200 18.46 8.29 0.21
CA ALA A 200 19.56 8.84 0.99
C ALA A 200 20.92 8.33 0.48
N ASN A 201 20.98 7.06 0.04
CA ASN A 201 22.17 6.45 -0.53
C ASN A 201 22.50 7.04 -1.91
N ASP A 202 21.50 7.21 -2.78
CA ASP A 202 21.64 7.89 -4.08
C ASP A 202 22.10 9.34 -3.92
N ALA A 203 21.72 9.97 -2.80
CA ALA A 203 22.14 11.31 -2.43
C ALA A 203 23.52 11.37 -1.75
N HIS A 204 24.15 10.21 -1.49
CA HIS A 204 25.39 10.08 -0.73
C HIS A 204 25.37 10.71 0.68
N ILE A 205 24.20 10.80 1.32
CA ILE A 205 24.06 11.39 2.67
C ILE A 205 24.00 10.35 3.80
N VAL A 206 24.05 9.06 3.48
CA VAL A 206 24.05 7.99 4.49
C VAL A 206 25.40 7.99 5.21
N PRO A 207 25.43 8.15 6.55
CA PRO A 207 26.68 8.11 7.29
C PRO A 207 27.41 6.79 7.10
N LEU A 208 28.74 6.82 7.11
CA LEU A 208 29.59 5.64 6.83
C LEU A 208 29.27 4.45 7.74
N ALA A 209 28.96 4.71 9.01
CA ALA A 209 28.58 3.68 9.99
C ALA A 209 27.31 2.90 9.61
N TYR A 210 26.51 3.42 8.68
CA TYR A 210 25.16 2.94 8.39
C TYR A 210 24.96 2.46 6.95
N ARG A 211 26.02 2.44 6.14
CA ARG A 211 25.93 2.00 4.72
C ARG A 211 25.54 0.52 4.55
N ASN A 212 25.84 -0.30 5.56
CA ASN A 212 25.54 -1.74 5.55
C ASN A 212 24.27 -2.09 6.36
N LEU A 213 23.46 -1.10 6.75
CA LEU A 213 22.26 -1.37 7.54
C LEU A 213 21.22 -2.15 6.72
N THR A 214 20.61 -3.12 7.40
CA THR A 214 19.36 -3.70 6.96
C THR A 214 18.19 -2.82 7.42
N PRO A 215 17.04 -2.87 6.74
CA PRO A 215 15.82 -2.17 7.18
C PRO A 215 15.23 -2.65 8.51
N ASP A 216 15.74 -3.76 9.05
CA ASP A 216 15.23 -4.39 10.27
C ASP A 216 15.85 -3.78 11.55
N ILE A 217 16.42 -2.58 11.45
CA ILE A 217 16.96 -1.85 12.61
C ILE A 217 15.85 -1.42 13.57
N PRO A 218 16.15 -1.27 14.88
CA PRO A 218 15.19 -0.79 15.87
C PRO A 218 14.57 0.57 15.49
N ARG A 219 13.29 0.77 15.80
CA ARG A 219 12.54 2.00 15.45
C ARG A 219 13.17 3.28 15.99
N GLU A 220 13.80 3.22 17.17
CA GLU A 220 14.52 4.34 17.76
C GLU A 220 15.71 4.78 16.87
N VAL A 221 16.49 3.80 16.40
CA VAL A 221 17.60 4.02 15.47
C VAL A 221 17.09 4.55 14.12
N GLN A 222 15.94 4.05 13.64
CA GLN A 222 15.30 4.57 12.42
C GLN A 222 14.94 6.04 12.58
N ALA A 223 14.34 6.41 13.72
CA ALA A 223 14.02 7.80 14.01
C ALA A 223 15.29 8.65 13.98
N ASP A 224 16.33 8.31 14.74
CA ASP A 224 17.58 9.08 14.79
C ASP A 224 18.22 9.25 13.40
N LEU A 225 18.25 8.20 12.59
CA LEU A 225 18.75 8.26 11.21
C LEU A 225 17.95 9.23 10.35
N ILE A 226 16.63 9.25 10.49
CA ILE A 226 15.77 10.17 9.76
C ILE A 226 16.07 11.63 10.14
N HIS A 227 16.31 11.90 11.42
CA HIS A 227 16.71 13.23 11.89
C HIS A 227 18.06 13.63 11.29
N GLN A 228 19.01 12.70 11.23
CA GLN A 228 20.33 12.93 10.60
C GLN A 228 20.21 13.15 9.08
N PHE A 229 19.42 12.35 8.37
CA PHE A 229 19.20 12.53 6.93
C PHE A 229 18.57 13.89 6.63
N ALA A 230 17.58 14.30 7.42
CA ALA A 230 16.98 15.62 7.29
C ALA A 230 18.04 16.72 7.43
N HIS A 231 18.88 16.63 8.47
CA HIS A 231 19.97 17.58 8.70
C HIS A 231 20.95 17.62 7.53
N GLN A 232 21.39 16.47 7.01
CA GLN A 232 22.29 16.41 5.85
C GLN A 232 21.65 17.00 4.59
N TYR A 233 20.36 16.72 4.32
CA TYR A 233 19.65 17.35 3.22
C TYR A 233 19.57 18.88 3.36
N ALA A 234 19.49 19.42 4.58
CA ALA A 234 19.52 20.86 4.78
C ALA A 234 20.88 21.49 4.48
N LEU A 235 21.97 20.78 4.78
CA LEU A 235 23.33 21.20 4.49
C LEU A 235 23.65 21.13 2.99
N ASP A 236 23.02 20.21 2.25
CA ASP A 236 23.23 20.07 0.81
C ASP A 236 22.83 21.35 0.03
N ARG A 237 23.85 22.05 -0.48
CA ARG A 237 23.71 23.26 -1.30
C ARG A 237 23.60 22.97 -2.80
N THR A 238 23.86 21.74 -3.25
CA THR A 238 23.73 21.36 -4.67
C THR A 238 22.27 21.30 -5.11
N ARG A 239 21.35 21.11 -4.15
CA ARG A 239 19.90 21.06 -4.35
C ARG A 239 19.24 22.41 -4.10
N SER A 240 18.13 22.63 -4.81
CA SER A 240 17.25 23.77 -4.54
C SER A 240 16.52 23.60 -3.20
N CYS A 241 16.16 24.72 -2.56
CA CYS A 241 15.37 24.73 -1.32
C CYS A 241 14.06 23.92 -1.47
N GLN A 242 13.45 23.90 -2.66
CA GLN A 242 12.23 23.14 -2.92
C GLN A 242 12.48 21.63 -2.98
N GLN A 243 13.60 21.19 -3.56
CA GLN A 243 14.00 19.77 -3.56
C GLN A 243 14.30 19.30 -2.14
N ASN A 244 15.07 20.06 -1.37
CA ASN A 244 15.36 19.75 0.03
C ASN A 244 14.09 19.71 0.88
N TRP A 245 13.18 20.67 0.68
CA TRP A 245 11.88 20.66 1.35
C TRP A 245 11.06 19.40 1.00
N ARG A 246 11.00 18.98 -0.27
CA ARG A 246 10.29 17.76 -0.66
C ARG A 246 10.87 16.52 0.02
N ALA A 247 12.19 16.41 0.10
CA ALA A 247 12.87 15.31 0.79
C ALA A 247 12.53 15.31 2.29
N ILE A 248 12.70 16.45 2.98
CA ILE A 248 12.41 16.58 4.41
C ILE A 248 10.92 16.35 4.71
N ARG A 249 10.02 16.81 3.84
CA ARG A 249 8.58 16.55 3.98
C ARG A 249 8.27 15.05 3.92
N TYR A 250 8.95 14.30 3.06
CA TYR A 250 8.77 12.86 2.98
C TYR A 250 9.23 12.17 4.29
N LEU A 251 10.38 12.60 4.84
CA LEU A 251 10.87 12.16 6.15
C LEU A 251 9.89 12.50 7.29
N TYR A 252 9.32 13.71 7.29
CA TYR A 252 8.31 14.14 8.26
C TYR A 252 7.06 13.25 8.21
N LEU A 253 6.58 12.93 7.00
CA LEU A 253 5.42 12.06 6.83
C LEU A 253 5.68 10.67 7.39
N TYR A 254 6.88 10.12 7.17
CA TYR A 254 7.27 8.84 7.75
C TYR A 254 7.23 8.87 9.29
N LEU A 255 7.85 9.88 9.92
CA LEU A 255 7.84 10.01 11.37
C LEU A 255 6.40 10.11 11.91
N LYS A 256 5.51 10.84 11.22
CA LYS A 256 4.11 10.97 11.64
C LYS A 256 3.28 9.71 11.43
N ILE A 257 3.41 9.03 10.29
CA ILE A 257 2.64 7.81 9.97
C ILE A 257 2.99 6.68 10.94
N HIS A 258 4.26 6.61 11.36
CA HIS A 258 4.75 5.56 12.26
C HIS A 258 4.87 6.00 13.72
N GLU A 259 4.29 7.16 14.07
CA GLU A 259 4.26 7.72 15.43
C GLU A 259 5.65 7.79 16.09
N LEU A 260 6.69 8.03 15.29
CA LEU A 260 8.06 8.16 15.77
C LEU A 260 8.28 9.57 16.36
N PRO A 261 9.08 9.68 17.44
CA PRO A 261 9.32 10.96 18.09
C PRO A 261 10.04 11.91 17.13
N ILE A 262 9.57 13.16 17.07
CA ILE A 262 10.25 14.25 16.36
C ILE A 262 11.12 14.98 17.38
N GLN A 263 12.42 14.99 17.16
CA GLN A 263 13.42 15.63 18.02
C GLN A 263 13.77 17.04 17.54
N PRO A 264 14.33 17.89 18.43
CA PRO A 264 14.73 19.26 18.10
C PRO A 264 15.67 19.40 16.88
N LEU A 265 16.49 18.38 16.58
CA LEU A 265 17.36 18.41 15.40
C LEU A 265 16.55 18.52 14.09
N PHE A 266 15.41 17.84 14.01
CA PHE A 266 14.56 17.86 12.82
C PHE A 266 13.79 19.17 12.69
N THR A 267 13.27 19.72 13.79
CA THR A 267 12.57 21.01 13.76
C THR A 267 13.50 22.15 13.39
N ARG A 268 14.73 22.18 13.92
CA ARG A 268 15.77 23.15 13.51
C ARG A 268 16.13 23.03 12.03
N THR A 269 16.24 21.79 11.53
CA THR A 269 16.46 21.51 10.11
C THR A 269 15.31 22.05 9.26
N VAL A 270 14.06 21.81 9.67
CA VAL A 270 12.87 22.32 8.99
C VAL A 270 12.86 23.85 8.97
N VAL A 271 13.16 24.52 10.09
CA VAL A 271 13.28 25.98 10.17
C VAL A 271 14.33 26.48 9.19
N SER A 272 15.52 25.84 9.17
CA SER A 272 16.60 26.20 8.27
C SER A 272 16.19 26.13 6.80
N VAL A 273 15.59 25.02 6.36
CA VAL A 273 15.23 24.83 4.93
C VAL A 273 14.00 25.61 4.50
N CYS A 274 13.02 25.79 5.39
CA CYS A 274 11.75 26.42 5.04
C CYS A 274 11.73 27.93 5.25
N ILE A 275 12.54 28.44 6.18
CA ILE A 275 12.56 29.85 6.58
C ILE A 275 13.97 30.40 6.36
N THR A 276 14.93 30.07 7.22
CA THR A 276 16.22 30.78 7.28
C THR A 276 16.96 30.82 5.94
N ARG A 277 17.11 29.67 5.27
CA ARG A 277 17.82 29.59 3.99
C ARG A 277 17.09 30.35 2.88
N PRO A 278 15.79 30.11 2.60
CA PRO A 278 15.04 30.93 1.66
C PRO A 278 15.15 32.44 1.94
N LEU A 279 15.03 32.87 3.20
CA LEU A 279 15.15 34.28 3.55
C LEU A 279 16.56 34.82 3.27
N SER A 280 17.61 34.06 3.59
CA SER A 280 19.01 34.43 3.28
C SER A 280 19.32 34.46 1.79
N GLU A 281 18.58 33.69 0.99
CA GLU A 281 18.67 33.67 -0.47
C GLU A 281 17.74 34.72 -1.12
N ASN A 282 17.14 35.62 -0.32
CA ASN A 282 16.14 36.59 -0.77
C ASN A 282 14.98 35.94 -1.54
N LYS A 283 14.44 34.83 -1.02
CA LYS A 283 13.29 34.12 -1.61
C LYS A 283 12.06 34.33 -0.77
N PHE A 284 10.92 34.47 -1.43
CA PHE A 284 9.65 34.62 -0.74
C PHE A 284 9.26 33.32 -0.01
N VAL A 285 8.90 33.46 1.26
CA VAL A 285 8.37 32.37 2.08
C VAL A 285 6.88 32.61 2.34
N ALA A 286 6.06 31.68 1.87
CA ALA A 286 4.62 31.73 2.08
C ALA A 286 4.27 31.66 3.58
N GLN A 287 3.39 32.54 4.04
CA GLN A 287 2.94 32.60 5.44
C GLN A 287 2.38 31.26 5.93
N LYS A 288 1.61 30.55 5.10
CA LYS A 288 1.09 29.20 5.42
C LYS A 288 2.22 28.21 5.78
N LYS A 289 3.37 28.30 5.10
CA LYS A 289 4.54 27.46 5.38
C LYS A 289 5.16 27.86 6.73
N ALA A 290 5.35 29.15 6.99
CA ALA A 290 5.86 29.63 8.27
C ALA A 290 4.98 29.21 9.46
N ILE A 291 3.65 29.36 9.34
CA ILE A 291 2.69 28.92 10.36
C ILE A 291 2.83 27.41 10.63
N TRP A 292 2.94 26.60 9.58
CA TRP A 292 3.12 25.16 9.73
C TRP A 292 4.44 24.83 10.46
N VAL A 293 5.53 25.50 10.13
CA VAL A 293 6.83 25.34 10.82
C VAL A 293 6.72 25.74 12.29
N CYS A 294 6.13 26.91 12.60
CA CYS A 294 5.99 27.36 13.98
C CYS A 294 5.13 26.40 14.82
N ARG A 295 4.06 25.83 14.26
CA ARG A 295 3.27 24.79 14.94
C ARG A 295 4.09 23.55 15.24
N LEU A 296 4.92 23.11 14.29
CA LEU A 296 5.79 21.95 14.49
C LEU A 296 6.85 22.23 15.57
N VAL A 297 7.48 23.41 15.56
CA VAL A 297 8.45 23.83 16.59
C VAL A 297 7.77 23.93 17.96
N ALA A 298 6.57 24.50 18.04
CA ALA A 298 5.84 24.62 19.30
C ALA A 298 5.54 23.26 19.93
N GLN A 299 5.22 22.25 19.11
CA GLN A 299 4.96 20.89 19.56
C GLN A 299 6.20 20.18 20.12
N VAL A 300 7.40 20.48 19.61
CA VAL A 300 8.64 19.73 19.93
C VAL A 300 9.55 20.50 20.89
N GLU A 301 9.77 21.78 20.66
CA GLU A 301 10.70 22.64 21.42
C GLU A 301 9.98 23.65 22.33
N GLY A 302 8.64 23.75 22.22
CA GLY A 302 7.81 24.64 23.03
C GLY A 302 7.47 25.98 22.37
N VAL A 303 6.46 26.65 22.95
CA VAL A 303 5.85 27.88 22.39
C VAL A 303 6.85 29.03 22.27
N GLU A 304 7.76 29.19 23.23
CA GLU A 304 8.77 30.26 23.20
C GLU A 304 9.76 30.09 22.04
N ALA A 305 10.14 28.86 21.70
CA ALA A 305 10.97 28.59 20.53
C ALA A 305 10.24 28.95 19.24
N ALA A 306 8.96 28.58 19.12
CA ALA A 306 8.13 28.94 17.98
C ALA A 306 7.95 30.46 17.85
N ARG A 307 7.79 31.17 18.97
CA ARG A 307 7.66 32.63 19.00
C ARG A 307 8.90 33.34 18.47
N ARG A 308 10.10 32.85 18.81
CA ARG A 308 11.37 33.39 18.26
C ARG A 308 11.46 33.19 16.75
N VAL A 309 11.09 32.01 16.25
CA VAL A 309 11.06 31.73 14.81
C VAL A 309 10.05 32.63 14.10
N GLU A 310 8.87 32.82 14.69
CA GLU A 310 7.82 33.69 14.18
C GLU A 310 8.27 35.16 14.13
N GLN A 311 8.86 35.67 15.21
CA GLN A 311 9.40 37.03 15.28
C GLN A 311 10.46 37.27 14.21
N TYR A 312 11.38 36.32 14.02
CA TYR A 312 12.41 36.38 12.98
C TYR A 312 11.78 36.45 11.58
N PHE A 313 10.79 35.62 11.30
CA PHE A 313 10.07 35.62 10.01
C PHE A 313 9.34 36.95 9.76
N TRP A 314 8.66 37.50 10.76
CA TRP A 314 7.93 38.76 10.62
C TRP A 314 8.84 39.97 10.49
N ALA A 315 9.95 40.00 11.23
CA ALA A 315 10.94 41.07 11.11
C ALA A 315 11.49 41.15 9.67
N TRP A 316 11.98 40.02 9.15
CA TRP A 316 12.49 39.96 7.77
C TRP A 316 11.43 40.35 6.75
N ARG A 317 10.19 39.88 6.90
CA ARG A 317 9.09 40.21 5.98
C ARG A 317 8.76 41.71 6.04
N GLY A 318 8.79 42.30 7.23
CA GLY A 318 8.60 43.73 7.44
C GLY A 318 9.68 44.54 6.74
N ASP A 319 10.94 44.17 6.92
CA ASP A 319 12.09 44.83 6.28
C ASP A 319 11.99 44.78 4.75
N LEU A 320 11.63 43.63 4.18
CA LEU A 320 11.41 43.48 2.74
C LEU A 320 10.28 44.37 2.21
N ILE A 321 9.16 44.45 2.95
CA ILE A 321 8.02 45.31 2.59
C ILE A 321 8.42 46.79 2.66
N LEU A 322 9.16 47.19 3.69
CA LEU A 322 9.63 48.56 3.86
C LEU A 322 10.60 48.95 2.76
N GLN A 323 11.55 48.07 2.40
CA GLN A 323 12.47 48.29 1.29
C GLN A 323 11.72 48.42 -0.03
N ALA A 324 10.83 47.48 -0.35
CA ALA A 324 10.02 47.54 -1.57
C ALA A 324 9.17 48.82 -1.66
N LYS A 325 8.65 49.30 -0.53
CA LYS A 325 7.89 50.55 -0.48
C LYS A 325 8.78 51.77 -0.72
N ARG A 326 10.01 51.80 -0.20
CA ARG A 326 10.98 52.88 -0.45
C ARG A 326 11.35 52.94 -1.93
N ASP A 327 11.72 51.80 -2.50
CA ASP A 327 12.12 51.69 -3.91
C ASP A 327 10.97 52.10 -4.85
N LEU A 328 9.72 51.78 -4.51
CA LEU A 328 8.54 52.25 -5.27
C LEU A 328 8.39 53.77 -5.25
N ILE A 329 8.54 54.39 -4.06
CA ILE A 329 8.43 55.85 -3.90
C ILE A 329 9.54 56.55 -4.69
N GLU A 330 10.77 56.00 -4.69
CA GLU A 330 11.89 56.52 -5.47
C GLU A 330 11.63 56.46 -6.99
N LEU A 331 10.86 55.47 -7.45
CA LEU A 331 10.41 55.36 -8.84
C LEU A 331 9.18 56.23 -9.16
N GLY A 332 8.64 56.98 -8.19
CA GLY A 332 7.45 57.81 -8.34
C GLY A 332 6.14 57.02 -8.41
N GLU A 333 6.16 55.72 -8.11
CA GLU A 333 4.97 54.87 -8.06
C GLU A 333 4.38 54.84 -6.64
N TYR A 334 3.04 54.89 -6.54
CA TYR A 334 2.32 54.77 -5.28
C TYR A 334 1.49 53.49 -5.27
N GLY A 335 1.71 52.61 -4.29
CA GLY A 335 0.99 51.34 -4.21
C GLY A 335 1.40 50.45 -3.05
N TRP A 336 0.74 49.29 -2.95
CA TRP A 336 1.06 48.27 -1.97
C TRP A 336 2.24 47.42 -2.45
N ALA A 337 3.15 47.07 -1.53
CA ALA A 337 4.26 46.16 -1.82
C ALA A 337 3.76 44.71 -1.93
N HIS A 338 3.25 44.34 -3.11
CA HIS A 338 2.90 42.97 -3.44
C HIS A 338 4.15 42.14 -3.75
N VAL A 339 4.02 40.80 -3.72
CA VAL A 339 5.13 39.89 -4.07
C VAL A 339 5.62 40.14 -5.50
N SER A 340 4.69 40.37 -6.44
CA SER A 340 5.02 40.73 -7.83
C SER A 340 5.82 42.04 -7.91
N THR A 341 5.52 43.01 -7.05
CA THR A 341 6.31 44.25 -6.93
C THR A 341 7.73 43.96 -6.48
N MET A 342 7.90 43.12 -5.45
CA MET A 342 9.22 42.76 -4.91
C MET A 342 10.07 41.98 -5.93
N GLU A 343 9.44 41.10 -6.72
CA GLU A 343 10.09 40.40 -7.84
C GLU A 343 10.51 41.38 -8.95
N ARG A 344 9.63 42.32 -9.32
CA ARG A 344 9.93 43.36 -10.32
C ARG A 344 11.12 44.23 -9.89
N LEU A 345 11.19 44.56 -8.60
CA LEU A 345 12.28 45.34 -8.00
C LEU A 345 13.56 44.52 -7.77
N LYS A 346 13.59 43.22 -8.13
CA LYS A 346 14.72 42.30 -7.91
C LYS A 346 15.14 42.17 -6.43
N LEU A 347 14.24 42.52 -5.51
CA LEU A 347 14.41 42.29 -4.07
C LEU A 347 14.25 40.81 -3.73
N LEU A 348 13.64 40.05 -4.64
CA LEU A 348 13.56 38.60 -4.57
C LEU A 348 14.39 37.96 -5.69
N SER A 349 15.20 36.96 -5.36
CA SER A 349 15.88 36.13 -6.35
C SER A 349 14.82 35.29 -7.09
N GLY A 350 14.73 35.50 -8.40
CA GLY A 350 13.54 35.20 -9.20
C GLY A 350 12.92 33.81 -8.98
N ILE A 351 11.61 33.81 -8.73
CA ILE A 351 10.76 32.64 -8.93
C ILE A 351 10.55 32.48 -10.44
N ARG A 352 11.56 32.00 -11.16
CA ARG A 352 11.27 31.28 -12.42
C ARG A 352 10.93 29.85 -12.02
N GLY A 353 9.64 29.62 -11.83
CA GLY A 353 9.07 28.28 -11.66
C GLY A 353 9.24 27.44 -12.92
#